data_AF-A0A838D9R1-F1
#
_entry.id   AF-A0A838D9R1-F1
#
_cell.length_a   1.000
_cell.length_b   1.000
_cell.length_c   1.000
_cell.angle_alpha   90.00
_cell.angle_beta   90.00
_cell.angle_gamma   90.00
#
_symmetry.space_group_name_H-M   'P 1'
#
loop_
_entity.id
_entity.type
_entity.pdbx_description
1 polymer ?
#
loop_
_entity_poly.entity_id
_entity_poly.type
_entity_poly.pdbx_seq_one_letter_code
_entity_poly.pdbx_strand_id
1 'polypeptide(L)'
;MSYRKIANLVRISVRDISIIINDFTGEGRKLMSEKSVRSKAFQMIKDKKSLVDVLIELDLPASEVENMYADYLKLDHREIITLYYNEIKDCFPDFLKYYKIVKDINDHQRNKIRSIIDNDYIISKQERRQHEQDLENERSLKFKIKF
;
A
#
# COMPACT_ATOMS: atom_id res chain seq x y z
N MET A 1 1.43 -2.45 -47.20
CA MET A 1 2.85 -2.81 -47.45
C MET A 1 3.03 -4.30 -47.15
N SER A 2 3.77 -5.07 -47.95
CA SER A 2 3.98 -6.52 -47.71
C SER A 2 5.30 -6.77 -46.98
N TYR A 3 5.33 -7.70 -46.02
CA TYR A 3 6.54 -8.08 -45.27
C TYR A 3 7.73 -8.49 -46.17
N ARG A 4 7.45 -9.06 -47.35
CA ARG A 4 8.49 -9.38 -48.34
C ARG A 4 9.19 -8.15 -48.91
N LYS A 5 8.48 -7.02 -49.04
CA LYS A 5 9.09 -5.76 -49.50
C LYS A 5 9.99 -5.16 -48.42
N ILE A 6 9.60 -5.25 -47.15
CA ILE A 6 10.40 -4.81 -46.01
C ILE A 6 11.65 -5.69 -45.87
N ALA A 7 11.51 -7.01 -46.00
CA ALA A 7 12.62 -7.96 -45.99
C ALA A 7 13.69 -7.62 -47.03
N ASN A 8 13.27 -7.33 -48.25
CA ASN A 8 14.19 -6.96 -49.33
C ASN A 8 14.84 -5.57 -49.11
N LEU A 9 14.11 -4.62 -48.54
CA LEU A 9 14.63 -3.27 -48.23
C LEU A 9 15.66 -3.29 -47.09
N VAL A 10 15.36 -4.03 -46.02
CA VAL A 10 16.17 -4.02 -44.78
C VAL A 10 17.19 -5.16 -44.77
N ARG A 11 17.17 -6.05 -45.77
CA ARG A 11 18.02 -7.27 -45.87
C ARG A 11 17.90 -8.18 -44.63
N ILE A 12 16.71 -8.26 -44.08
CA ILE A 12 16.38 -9.12 -42.92
C ILE A 12 15.40 -10.18 -43.40
N SER A 13 15.48 -11.40 -42.85
CA SER A 13 14.54 -12.45 -43.22
C SER A 13 13.12 -12.09 -42.79
N VAL A 14 12.12 -12.56 -43.54
CA VAL A 14 10.71 -12.35 -43.19
C VAL A 14 10.39 -12.93 -41.80
N ARG A 15 11.10 -13.99 -41.38
CA ARG A 15 10.98 -14.60 -40.05
C ARG A 15 11.43 -13.62 -38.96
N ASP A 16 12.59 -13.01 -39.12
CA ASP A 16 13.12 -12.08 -38.12
C ASP A 16 12.30 -10.79 -38.06
N ILE A 17 11.77 -10.32 -39.19
CA ILE A 17 10.80 -9.21 -39.22
C ILE A 17 9.54 -9.58 -38.43
N SER A 18 9.06 -10.81 -38.56
CA SER A 18 7.90 -11.28 -37.78
C SER A 18 8.19 -11.30 -36.29
N ILE A 19 9.40 -11.71 -35.87
CA ILE A 19 9.82 -11.70 -34.46
C ILE A 19 9.86 -10.27 -33.93
N ILE A 20 10.49 -9.35 -34.67
CA ILE A 20 10.60 -7.93 -34.28
C ILE A 20 9.21 -7.29 -34.16
N ILE A 21 8.31 -7.57 -35.12
CA ILE A 21 6.93 -7.07 -35.06
C ILE A 21 6.21 -7.63 -33.84
N ASN A 22 6.33 -8.94 -33.60
CA ASN A 22 5.72 -9.61 -32.45
C ASN A 22 6.22 -9.07 -31.10
N ASP A 23 7.50 -8.71 -31.01
CA ASP A 23 8.09 -8.06 -29.84
C ASP A 23 7.61 -6.62 -29.68
N PHE A 24 7.45 -5.89 -30.79
CA PHE A 24 7.01 -4.49 -30.81
C PHE A 24 5.51 -4.31 -30.57
N THR A 25 4.66 -5.18 -31.13
CA THR A 25 3.20 -5.17 -30.92
C THR A 25 2.79 -5.86 -29.63
N GLY A 26 3.70 -6.59 -28.98
CA GLY A 26 3.42 -7.41 -27.80
C GLY A 26 2.61 -8.67 -28.11
N GLU A 27 2.21 -8.89 -29.36
CA GLU A 27 1.42 -10.07 -29.79
C GLU A 27 2.27 -11.36 -29.81
N GLY A 28 3.60 -11.24 -29.74
CA GLY A 28 4.55 -12.35 -29.56
C GLY A 28 4.60 -12.96 -28.16
N ARG A 29 4.06 -12.28 -27.14
CA ARG A 29 3.96 -12.83 -25.78
C ARG A 29 2.70 -13.67 -25.61
N LYS A 30 2.52 -14.65 -26.48
CA LYS A 30 1.55 -15.75 -26.28
C LYS A 30 2.23 -17.11 -26.11
N LEU A 31 3.50 -17.13 -25.70
CA LEU A 31 3.86 -18.06 -24.64
C LEU A 31 3.41 -17.39 -23.34
N MET A 32 2.23 -17.78 -22.83
CA MET A 32 1.99 -17.66 -21.40
C MET A 32 3.03 -18.54 -20.74
N SER A 33 4.24 -18.02 -20.48
CA SER A 33 5.12 -18.67 -19.53
C SER A 33 4.30 -18.80 -18.27
N GLU A 34 4.14 -20.02 -17.79
CA GLU A 34 3.41 -20.23 -16.55
C GLU A 34 3.99 -19.27 -15.51
N LYS A 35 3.10 -18.52 -14.83
CA LYS A 35 3.51 -17.67 -13.72
C LYS A 35 4.43 -18.48 -12.82
N SER A 36 5.55 -17.90 -12.41
CA SER A 36 6.42 -18.55 -11.43
C SER A 36 5.62 -18.93 -10.19
N VAL A 37 6.06 -19.95 -9.46
CA VAL A 37 5.40 -20.40 -8.22
C VAL A 37 5.15 -19.22 -7.26
N ARG A 38 6.13 -18.32 -7.12
CA ARG A 38 5.99 -17.10 -6.31
C ARG A 38 4.90 -16.14 -6.84
N SER A 39 4.82 -15.94 -8.15
CA SER A 39 3.75 -15.13 -8.75
C SER A 39 2.37 -15.79 -8.62
N LYS A 40 2.28 -17.12 -8.64
CA LYS A 40 1.06 -17.89 -8.34
C LYS A 40 0.67 -17.71 -6.87
N ALA A 41 1.62 -17.83 -5.93
CA ALA A 41 1.39 -17.59 -4.51
C ALA A 41 0.87 -16.17 -4.22
N PHE A 42 1.52 -15.15 -4.81
CA PHE A 42 1.09 -13.75 -4.62
C PHE A 42 -0.31 -13.50 -5.19
N GLN A 43 -0.64 -14.13 -6.31
CA GLN A 43 -1.99 -14.04 -6.87
C GLN A 43 -3.01 -14.65 -5.90
N MET A 44 -2.74 -15.85 -5.36
CA MET A 44 -3.63 -16.51 -4.41
C MET A 44 -3.83 -15.68 -3.13
N ILE A 45 -2.75 -15.09 -2.60
CA ILE A 45 -2.79 -14.19 -1.44
C ILE A 45 -3.64 -12.95 -1.75
N LYS A 46 -3.43 -12.32 -2.92
CA LYS A 46 -4.22 -11.19 -3.40
C LYS A 46 -5.70 -11.52 -3.54
N ASP A 47 -6.01 -12.74 -3.97
CA ASP A 47 -7.36 -13.29 -4.10
C ASP A 47 -7.95 -13.75 -2.74
N LYS A 48 -7.28 -13.41 -1.63
CA LYS A 48 -7.68 -13.68 -0.24
C LYS A 48 -7.76 -15.16 0.13
N LYS A 49 -7.05 -16.04 -0.58
CA LYS A 49 -6.86 -17.44 -0.13
C LYS A 49 -6.04 -17.46 1.16
N SER A 50 -6.29 -18.43 2.03
CA SER A 50 -5.52 -18.57 3.27
C SER A 50 -4.10 -19.06 2.95
N LEU A 51 -3.13 -18.79 3.84
CA LEU A 51 -1.76 -19.30 3.67
C LEU A 51 -1.71 -20.83 3.70
N VAL A 52 -2.67 -21.48 4.38
CA VAL A 52 -2.81 -22.94 4.38
C VAL A 52 -3.22 -23.43 2.99
N ASP A 53 -4.16 -22.75 2.32
CA ASP A 53 -4.55 -23.11 0.95
C ASP A 53 -3.41 -22.90 -0.04
N VAL A 54 -2.64 -21.83 0.14
CA VAL A 54 -1.43 -21.55 -0.68
C VAL A 54 -0.39 -22.64 -0.50
N LEU A 55 -0.19 -23.09 0.74
CA LEU A 55 0.71 -24.19 1.08
C LEU A 55 0.27 -25.49 0.39
N ILE A 56 -1.00 -25.88 0.57
CA ILE A 56 -1.55 -27.13 0.04
C ILE A 56 -1.53 -27.12 -1.49
N GLU A 57 -1.92 -26.02 -2.13
CA GLU A 57 -2.10 -26.00 -3.59
C GLU A 57 -0.80 -25.82 -4.36
N LEU A 58 0.21 -25.20 -3.75
CA LEU A 58 1.54 -25.04 -4.36
C LEU A 58 2.55 -26.09 -3.89
N ASP A 59 2.14 -26.98 -2.98
CA ASP A 59 2.98 -28.01 -2.36
C ASP A 59 4.31 -27.45 -1.82
N LEU A 60 4.19 -26.36 -1.06
CA LEU A 60 5.32 -25.63 -0.48
C LEU A 60 5.45 -25.92 1.02
N PRO A 61 6.66 -25.84 1.61
CA PRO A 61 6.79 -25.85 3.05
C PRO A 61 6.25 -24.55 3.66
N ALA A 62 5.74 -24.63 4.89
CA ALA A 62 5.16 -23.48 5.60
C ALA A 62 6.12 -22.29 5.67
N SER A 63 7.41 -22.54 5.91
CA SER A 63 8.45 -21.51 5.97
C SER A 63 8.60 -20.74 4.66
N GLU A 64 8.43 -21.38 3.50
CA GLU A 64 8.49 -20.69 2.21
C GLU A 64 7.23 -19.84 1.97
N VAL A 65 6.06 -20.35 2.32
CA VAL A 65 4.80 -19.60 2.21
C VAL A 65 4.80 -18.37 3.10
N GLU A 66 5.31 -18.49 4.33
CA GLU A 66 5.48 -17.36 5.26
C GLU A 66 6.41 -16.29 4.69
N ASN A 67 7.56 -16.70 4.13
CA ASN A 67 8.50 -15.78 3.49
C ASN A 67 7.87 -15.08 2.28
N MET A 68 7.13 -15.81 1.45
CA MET A 68 6.41 -15.25 0.31
C MET A 68 5.32 -14.27 0.77
N TYR A 69 4.58 -14.57 1.83
CA TYR A 69 3.58 -13.66 2.38
C TYR A 69 4.23 -12.38 2.94
N ALA A 70 5.35 -12.49 3.64
CA ALA A 70 6.10 -11.33 4.12
C ALA A 70 6.57 -10.45 2.95
N ASP A 71 7.07 -11.04 1.87
CA ASP A 71 7.47 -10.32 0.67
C ASP A 71 6.28 -9.68 -0.06
N TYR A 72 5.13 -10.36 -0.11
CA TYR A 72 3.88 -9.80 -0.63
C TYR A 72 3.49 -8.53 0.14
N LEU A 73 3.47 -8.57 1.47
CA LEU A 73 3.12 -7.41 2.30
C LEU A 73 4.09 -6.23 2.09
N LYS A 74 5.39 -6.50 1.93
CA LYS A 74 6.37 -5.45 1.62
C LYS A 74 6.11 -4.77 0.27
N LEU A 75 5.60 -5.51 -0.71
CA LEU A 75 5.31 -5.01 -2.05
C LEU A 75 3.96 -4.29 -2.10
N ASP A 76 2.93 -4.86 -1.49
CA ASP A 76 1.57 -4.32 -1.45
C ASP A 76 1.49 -3.04 -0.61
N HIS A 77 2.16 -3.01 0.55
CA HIS A 77 2.16 -1.83 1.43
C HIS A 77 3.28 -0.83 1.14
N ARG A 78 4.10 -1.07 0.11
CA ARG A 78 5.18 -0.14 -0.28
C ARG A 78 4.61 1.21 -0.68
N GLU A 79 3.46 1.22 -1.33
CA GLU A 79 2.73 2.42 -1.71
C GLU A 79 2.24 3.17 -0.47
N ILE A 80 1.64 2.48 0.52
CA ILE A 80 1.18 3.09 1.77
C ILE A 80 2.34 3.72 2.52
N ILE A 81 3.45 2.98 2.67
CA ILE A 81 4.65 3.49 3.34
C ILE A 81 5.15 4.72 2.60
N THR A 82 5.19 4.70 1.27
CA THR A 82 5.69 5.82 0.45
C THR A 82 4.76 7.03 0.48
N LEU A 83 3.44 6.79 0.47
CA LEU A 83 2.39 7.82 0.52
C LEU A 83 2.50 8.63 1.80
N TYR A 84 2.62 7.94 2.94
CA TYR A 84 2.68 8.58 4.24
C TYR A 84 4.10 8.91 4.70
N TYR A 85 5.15 8.42 4.02
CA TYR A 85 6.54 8.61 4.43
C TYR A 85 6.87 10.09 4.64
N ASN A 86 6.48 10.96 3.70
CA ASN A 86 6.77 12.39 3.82
C ASN A 86 6.01 13.06 4.96
N GLU A 87 4.86 12.53 5.36
CA GLU A 87 4.07 13.04 6.47
C GLU A 87 4.62 12.58 7.82
N ILE A 88 5.18 11.36 7.87
CA ILE A 88 5.62 10.74 9.13
C ILE A 88 7.14 10.77 9.32
N LYS A 89 7.96 11.06 8.30
CA LYS A 89 9.43 10.94 8.36
C LYS A 89 10.06 11.75 9.48
N ASP A 90 9.55 12.96 9.71
CA ASP A 90 10.11 13.86 10.72
C ASP A 90 9.67 13.45 12.13
N CYS A 91 8.49 12.81 12.24
CA CYS A 91 7.96 12.25 13.48
C CYS A 91 8.34 10.77 13.70
N PHE A 92 9.04 10.15 12.74
CA PHE A 92 9.35 8.72 12.76
C PHE A 92 10.26 8.32 13.92
N PRO A 93 11.30 9.12 14.28
CA PRO A 93 12.12 8.85 15.46
C PRO A 93 11.29 8.82 16.75
N ASP A 94 10.34 9.76 16.88
CA ASP A 94 9.45 9.83 18.04
C ASP A 94 8.47 8.66 18.06
N PHE A 95 7.88 8.33 16.90
CA PHE A 95 7.00 7.16 16.77
C PHE A 95 7.69 5.87 17.21
N LEU A 96 8.94 5.64 16.76
CA LEU A 96 9.72 4.46 17.16
C LEU A 96 10.04 4.47 18.67
N LYS A 97 10.31 5.63 19.25
CA LYS A 97 10.53 5.80 20.69
C LYS A 97 9.26 5.44 21.48
N TYR A 98 8.11 5.97 21.08
CA TYR A 98 6.82 5.65 21.71
C TYR A 98 6.44 4.19 21.53
N TYR A 99 6.65 3.61 20.35
CA TYR A 99 6.39 2.20 20.10
C TYR A 99 7.20 1.28 21.02
N LYS A 100 8.51 1.56 21.21
CA LYS A 100 9.35 0.80 22.16
C LYS A 100 8.82 0.90 23.59
N ILE A 101 8.46 2.10 24.02
CA ILE A 101 7.88 2.34 25.35
C ILE A 101 6.58 1.53 25.49
N VAL A 102 5.66 1.61 24.55
CA VAL A 102 4.38 0.88 24.58
C VAL A 102 4.57 -0.64 24.53
N LYS A 103 5.58 -1.13 23.82
CA LYS A 103 5.90 -2.55 23.71
C LYS A 103 6.45 -3.13 25.01
N ASP A 104 7.29 -2.38 25.72
CA ASP A 104 7.93 -2.81 26.99
C ASP A 104 7.00 -2.65 28.21
N ILE A 105 5.81 -2.10 27.99
CA ILE A 105 4.81 -1.86 29.01
C ILE A 105 3.83 -3.05 29.11
N ASN A 106 3.52 -3.46 30.34
CA ASN A 106 2.53 -4.50 30.63
C ASN A 106 1.08 -4.04 30.31
N ASP A 107 0.17 -4.99 30.10
CA ASP A 107 -1.17 -4.71 29.54
C ASP A 107 -1.98 -3.66 30.33
N HIS A 108 -1.80 -3.59 31.66
CA HIS A 108 -2.48 -2.61 32.50
C HIS A 108 -2.09 -1.16 32.18
N GLN A 109 -0.79 -0.91 32.04
CA GLN A 109 -0.27 0.40 31.69
C GLN A 109 -0.53 0.73 30.21
N ARG A 110 -0.62 -0.28 29.34
CA ARG A 110 -0.99 -0.13 27.93
C ARG A 110 -2.42 0.40 27.76
N ASN A 111 -3.36 -0.12 28.55
CA ASN A 111 -4.74 0.37 28.60
C ASN A 111 -4.84 1.81 29.12
N LYS A 112 -3.97 2.18 30.07
CA LYS A 112 -3.88 3.55 30.58
C LYS A 112 -3.38 4.54 29.52
N ILE A 113 -2.34 4.19 28.76
CA ILE A 113 -1.86 5.01 27.62
C ILE A 113 -2.97 5.20 26.59
N ARG A 114 -3.69 4.13 26.24
CA ARG A 114 -4.82 4.21 25.31
C ARG A 114 -5.90 5.17 25.81
N SER A 115 -6.26 5.10 27.09
CA SER A 115 -7.25 6.02 27.69
C SER A 115 -6.78 7.48 27.70
N ILE A 116 -5.48 7.74 27.85
CA ILE A 116 -4.93 9.09 27.80
C ILE A 116 -5.04 9.65 26.37
N ILE A 117 -4.67 8.87 25.36
CA ILE A 117 -4.76 9.28 23.95
C ILE A 117 -6.21 9.56 23.55
N ASP A 118 -7.13 8.66 23.93
CA ASP A 118 -8.55 8.83 23.63
C ASP A 118 -9.12 10.08 24.30
N ASN A 119 -8.74 10.36 25.56
CA ASN A 119 -9.16 11.56 26.27
C ASN A 119 -8.58 12.84 25.67
N ASP A 120 -7.30 12.85 25.28
CA ASP A 120 -6.64 14.01 24.66
C ASP A 120 -7.29 14.37 23.31
N TYR A 121 -7.67 13.34 22.53
CA TYR A 121 -8.46 13.51 21.31
C TYR A 121 -9.86 14.11 21.60
N ILE A 122 -10.55 13.64 22.65
CA ILE A 122 -11.86 14.18 23.04
C ILE A 122 -11.74 15.65 23.47
N ILE A 123 -10.74 15.98 24.30
CA ILE A 123 -10.50 17.34 24.80
C ILE A 123 -10.23 18.29 23.63
N SER A 124 -9.28 17.96 22.75
CA SER A 124 -8.96 18.80 21.58
C SER A 124 -10.16 19.01 20.63
N LYS A 125 -11.11 18.08 20.60
CA LYS A 125 -12.36 18.23 19.84
C LYS A 125 -13.36 19.15 20.55
N GLN A 126 -13.42 19.11 21.88
CA GLN A 126 -14.27 19.99 22.67
C GLN A 126 -13.78 21.43 22.65
N GLU A 127 -12.47 21.65 22.77
CA GLU A 127 -11.85 22.98 22.69
C GLU A 127 -12.14 23.66 21.35
N ARG A 128 -12.06 22.91 20.24
CA ARG A 128 -12.44 23.42 18.92
C ARG A 128 -13.90 23.87 18.85
N ARG A 129 -14.82 23.09 19.41
CA ARG A 129 -16.25 23.44 19.45
C ARG A 129 -16.52 24.67 20.30
N GLN A 130 -15.87 24.78 21.46
CA GLN A 130 -15.98 25.97 22.30
C GLN A 130 -15.48 27.21 21.55
N HIS A 131 -14.33 27.10 20.89
CA HIS A 131 -13.79 28.20 20.11
C HIS A 131 -14.72 28.64 18.97
N GLU A 132 -15.35 27.69 18.26
CA GLU A 132 -16.35 27.99 17.23
C GLU A 132 -17.59 28.70 17.81
N GLN A 133 -18.08 28.25 18.96
CA GLN A 133 -19.20 28.90 19.66
C GLN A 133 -18.87 30.31 20.13
N ASP A 134 -17.65 30.53 20.64
CA ASP A 134 -17.19 31.85 21.07
C ASP A 134 -17.17 32.82 19.88
N LEU A 135 -16.66 32.38 18.72
CA LEU A 135 -16.67 33.17 17.49
C LEU A 135 -18.10 33.51 17.01
N GLU A 136 -19.04 32.58 17.13
CA GLU A 136 -20.45 32.80 16.76
C GLU A 136 -21.16 33.75 17.73
N ASN A 137 -20.88 33.63 19.03
CA ASN A 137 -21.37 34.53 20.06
C ASN A 137 -20.84 35.96 19.87
N GLU A 138 -19.54 36.12 19.59
CA GLU A 138 -18.94 37.43 19.28
C GLU A 138 -19.57 38.07 18.03
N ARG A 139 -19.82 37.29 16.98
CA ARG A 139 -20.52 37.78 15.78
C ARG A 139 -21.93 38.24 16.13
N SER A 140 -22.68 37.44 16.90
CA SER A 140 -24.05 37.73 17.30
C SER A 140 -24.15 38.99 18.18
N LEU A 141 -23.19 39.20 19.09
CA LEU A 141 -23.08 40.41 19.90
C LEU A 141 -22.80 41.66 19.05
N LYS A 142 -21.91 41.56 18.06
CA LYS A 142 -21.62 42.65 17.12
C LYS A 142 -22.83 43.05 16.28
N PHE A 143 -23.72 42.11 15.95
CA PHE A 143 -24.98 42.40 15.25
C PHE A 143 -26.03 43.09 16.14
N LYS A 144 -26.09 42.75 17.45
CA LYS A 144 -27.04 43.36 18.39
C LYS A 144 -26.73 44.82 18.76
N ILE A 145 -25.48 45.25 18.68
CA ILE A 145 -25.04 46.63 19.05
C ILE A 145 -25.23 47.63 17.89
N LYS A 146 -25.56 47.17 16.68
CA LYS A 146 -25.68 48.00 15.46
C LYS A 146 -27.08 48.56 15.17
N PHE A 147 -28.03 48.45 16.11
CA PHE A 147 -29.37 49.04 16.03
C PHE A 147 -29.57 50.02 17.20
#